data_AF-A0A328TME5-F1
#
_entry.id   AF-A0A328TME5-F1
#
_cell.length_a   1.000
_cell.length_b   1.000
_cell.length_c   1.000
_cell.angle_alpha   90.00
_cell.angle_beta   90.00
_cell.angle_gamma   90.00
#
_symmetry.space_group_name_H-M   'P 1'
#
loop_
_entity.id
_entity.type
_entity.pdbx_description
1 polymer ?
#
loop_
_entity_poly.entity_id
_entity_poly.type
_entity_poly.pdbx_seq_one_letter_code
_entity_poly.pdbx_strand_id
1 'polypeptide(L)' 'KKPEKPGFAVLMKGFLGTDPYKCILCGDRLRFTSAQAGTQAMALLLERLRGMEKKRWLRMPEPDQCT' A
#
# COMPACT_ATOMS: atom_id res chain seq x y z
N LYS A 1 -18.64 -15.71 25.89
CA LYS A 1 -19.13 -14.31 25.77
C LYS A 1 -18.63 -13.75 24.45
N LYS A 2 -19.49 -13.15 23.61
CA LYS A 2 -19.06 -12.56 22.33
C LYS A 2 -18.37 -11.22 22.60
N PRO A 3 -17.26 -10.87 21.93
CA PRO A 3 -16.61 -9.58 22.14
C PRO A 3 -17.53 -8.43 21.74
N GLU A 4 -17.51 -7.32 22.49
CA GLU A 4 -18.32 -6.12 22.21
C GLU A 4 -17.97 -5.49 20.87
N LYS A 5 -16.68 -5.52 20.50
CA LYS A 5 -16.21 -5.03 19.20
C LYS A 5 -15.93 -6.22 18.28
N PRO A 6 -16.40 -6.19 17.02
CA PRO A 6 -16.05 -7.21 16.04
C PRO A 6 -14.53 -7.22 15.83
N GLY A 7 -13.95 -8.42 15.78
CA GLY A 7 -12.55 -8.57 15.45
C GLY A 7 -12.25 -8.14 14.01
N PHE A 8 -10.98 -7.87 13.70
CA PHE A 8 -10.52 -7.44 12.39
C PHE A 8 -11.07 -8.29 11.23
N ALA A 9 -11.09 -9.61 11.40
CA ALA A 9 -11.60 -10.54 10.38
C ALA A 9 -13.08 -10.32 10.06
N VAL A 10 -13.89 -10.02 11.07
CA VAL A 10 -15.33 -9.75 10.92
C VAL A 10 -15.55 -8.41 10.23
N LEU A 11 -14.76 -7.39 10.60
CA LEU A 11 -14.78 -6.07 9.95
C LEU A 11 -14.42 -6.18 8.47
N MET A 12 -13.29 -6.81 8.16
CA MET A 12 -12.83 -6.97 6.79
C MET A 12 -13.75 -7.85 5.94
N LYS A 13 -14.38 -8.88 6.54
CA LYS A 13 -15.37 -9.69 5.83
C LYS A 13 -16.60 -8.89 5.42
N GLY A 14 -17.07 -7.98 6.29
CA GLY A 14 -18.16 -7.07 5.94
C GLY A 14 -17.79 -6.09 4.83
N PHE A 15 -16.55 -5.59 4.83
CA PHE A 15 -16.07 -4.64 3.83
C PHE A 15 -15.78 -5.28 2.45
N LEU A 16 -15.08 -6.41 2.44
CA LEU A 16 -14.63 -7.09 1.21
C LEU A 16 -15.63 -8.12 0.67
N GLY A 17 -16.67 -8.48 1.44
CA GLY A 17 -17.59 -9.57 1.11
C GLY A 17 -16.96 -10.96 1.09
N THR A 18 -15.69 -11.08 1.49
CA THR A 18 -14.89 -12.31 1.44
C THR A 18 -14.17 -12.54 2.76
N ASP A 19 -13.86 -13.80 3.11
CA ASP A 19 -13.05 -14.07 4.29
C ASP A 19 -11.60 -13.60 4.04
N PRO A 20 -11.08 -12.63 4.80
CA PRO A 20 -9.73 -12.09 4.59
C PRO A 20 -8.62 -13.12 4.82
N TYR A 21 -8.94 -14.23 5.47
CA TYR A 21 -8.01 -15.34 5.66
C TYR A 21 -8.18 -16.45 4.63
N LYS A 22 -9.07 -16.34 3.65
CA LYS A 22 -9.17 -17.34 2.59
C LYS A 22 -8.11 -17.06 1.52
N CYS A 23 -7.26 -18.04 1.25
CA CYS A 23 -6.29 -17.95 0.16
C CYS A 23 -7.03 -17.89 -1.18
N ILE A 24 -6.74 -16.88 -2.00
CA ILE A 24 -7.35 -16.72 -3.33
C ILE A 24 -6.92 -17.82 -4.32
N LEU A 25 -5.73 -18.40 -4.10
CA LEU A 25 -5.16 -19.41 -5.01
C LEU A 25 -5.64 -20.83 -4.68
N CYS A 26 -5.56 -21.24 -3.41
CA CYS A 26 -5.89 -22.62 -3.00
C CYS A 26 -7.19 -22.75 -2.19
N GLY A 27 -7.79 -21.65 -1.74
CA GLY A 27 -9.00 -21.68 -0.92
C GLY A 27 -8.78 -22.07 0.55
N ASP A 28 -7.57 -22.49 0.93
CA ASP A 28 -7.22 -22.80 2.32
C ASP A 28 -7.23 -21.55 3.21
N ARG A 29 -7.39 -21.78 4.51
CA ARG A 29 -7.43 -20.71 5.50
C ARG A 29 -6.03 -20.34 6.01
N LEU A 30 -5.60 -19.13 5.67
CA LEU A 30 -4.40 -18.48 6.18
C LEU A 30 -4.47 -18.31 7.70
N ARG A 31 -3.32 -18.48 8.35
CA ARG A 31 -3.14 -18.20 9.79
C ARG A 31 -2.47 -16.85 9.93
N PHE A 32 -3.05 -15.98 10.75
CA PHE A 32 -2.42 -14.72 11.11
C PHE A 32 -1.20 -14.99 12.00
N THR A 33 0.00 -14.61 11.54
CA THR A 33 1.24 -14.78 12.30
C THR A 33 1.67 -13.49 12.99
N SER A 34 1.57 -12.36 12.28
CA SER A 34 1.92 -11.03 12.78
C SER A 34 1.42 -9.95 11.82
N ALA A 35 1.43 -8.69 12.26
CA ALA A 35 1.24 -7.53 11.41
C ALA A 35 2.50 -6.68 11.43
N GLN A 36 2.92 -6.20 10.26
CA GLN A 36 3.96 -5.19 10.13
C GLN A 36 3.32 -3.92 9.58
N ALA A 37 3.66 -2.77 10.16
CA ALA A 37 3.24 -1.50 9.61
C ALA A 37 3.84 -1.34 8.22
N GLY A 38 2.98 -1.22 7.21
CA GLY A 38 3.41 -0.81 5.87
C GLY A 38 3.85 0.66 5.88
N THR A 39 4.61 1.06 4.84
CA THR A 39 4.95 2.46 4.64
C THR A 39 3.68 3.27 4.42
N GLN A 40 3.54 4.42 5.08
CA GLN A 40 2.39 5.31 4.90
C GLN A 40 2.26 5.67 3.41
N ALA A 41 1.04 5.60 2.85
CA ALA A 41 0.80 5.89 1.44
C ALA A 41 1.37 7.25 1.01
N MET A 42 1.32 8.25 1.89
CA MET A 42 1.91 9.58 1.67
C MET A 42 3.43 9.53 1.48
N ALA A 43 4.15 8.70 2.23
CA ALA A 43 5.59 8.55 2.09
C ALA A 43 5.95 7.96 0.71
N LEU A 44 5.20 6.94 0.26
CA LEU A 44 5.37 6.34 -1.08
C LEU A 44 5.09 7.35 -2.20
N LEU A 45 4.05 8.19 -2.03
CA LEU A 45 3.74 9.25 -2.98
C LEU A 45 4.84 10.32 -3.03
N LEU A 46 5.35 10.75 -1.88
CA LEU A 46 6.44 11.71 -1.80
C LEU A 46 7.73 11.19 -2.45
N GLU A 47 8.08 9.92 -2.22
CA GLU A 47 9.22 9.29 -2.85
C GLU A 47 9.08 9.26 -4.39
N ARG A 48 7.89 8.90 -4.88
CA ARG A 48 7.59 8.92 -6.32
C ARG A 48 7.70 10.34 -6.90
N LEU A 49 7.17 11.35 -6.22
CA LEU A 49 7.25 12.75 -6.64
C LEU A 49 8.70 13.24 -6.72
N ARG A 50 9.52 12.99 -5.70
CA ARG A 50 10.94 13.31 -5.70
C ARG A 50 11.68 12.64 -6.85
N GLY A 51 11.34 11.38 -7.15
CA GLY A 51 11.89 10.67 -8.30
C GLY A 51 11.55 11.32 -9.64
N MET A 52 10.31 11.82 -9.80
CA MET A 52 9.89 12.55 -11.00
C MET A 52 10.57 13.92 -11.10
N GLU A 53 10.67 14.65 -10.00
CA GLU A 53 11.35 15.94 -9.93
C GLU A 53 12.83 15.81 -10.31
N LYS A 54 13.56 14.84 -9.73
CA LYS A 54 14.95 14.55 -10.08
C LYS A 54 15.11 14.27 -11.57
N LYS A 55 14.22 13.47 -12.17
CA LYS A 55 14.24 13.19 -13.62
C LYS A 55 13.99 14.44 -14.45
N ARG A 56 13.14 15.37 -13.99
CA ARG A 56 12.90 16.66 -14.66
C ARG A 56 14.16 17.52 -14.62
N TRP A 57 14.79 17.66 -13.44
CA TRP A 57 16.03 18.43 -13.28
C TRP A 57 17.14 17.91 -14.19
N LEU A 58 17.33 16.59 -14.26
CA LEU A 58 18.35 15.96 -15.11
C LEU A 58 18.07 16.07 -16.61
N ARG A 59 16.87 16.49 -17.02
CA ARG A 59 16.48 16.68 -18.43
C ARG A 59 16.47 18.15 -18.86
N MET A 60 16.85 19.08 -17.99
CA MET A 60 16.99 20.49 -18.36
C MET A 60 18.10 20.63 -19.41
N PRO A 61 17.87 21.36 -20.52
CA PRO A 61 18.94 21.71 -21.44
C PRO A 61 19.95 22.63 -20.72
N GLU A 62 21.23 22.46 -21.04
CA GLU A 62 22.31 23.35 -20.59
C GLU A 62 21.99 24.81 -20.98
N PRO A 63 22.31 25.82 -20.15
CA PRO A 63 21.99 27.22 -20.44
C PRO A 63 22.62 27.82 -21.71
N ASP A 64 23.53 27.11 -22.39
CA ASP A 64 24.41 27.67 -23.42
C ASP A 64 24.00 27.36 -24.87
N GLN A 65 22.70 27.15 -25.17
CA GLN A 65 22.22 26.98 -26.56
C GLN A 65 21.24 28.05 -27.02
N CYS A 66 21.37 29.26 -26.50
CA CYS A 66 20.78 30.46 -27.11
C CYS A 66 21.89 31.25 -27.84
N THR A 67 22.29 30.80 -29.03
CA THR A 67 23.01 31.61 -30.04
C THR A 67 22.11 31.82 -31.25
#